data_AF-A0A3P7DXX3-F1
#
_entry.id   AF-A0A3P7DXX3-F1
#
_cell.length_a   1.000
_cell.length_b   1.000
_cell.length_c   1.000
_cell.angle_alpha   90.00
_cell.angle_beta   90.00
_cell.angle_gamma   90.00
#
_symmetry.space_group_name_H-M   'P 1'
#
loop_
_entity.id
_entity.type
_entity.pdbx_description
1 polymer ?
#
loop_
_entity_poly.entity_id
_entity_poly.type
_entity_poly.pdbx_seq_one_letter_code
_entity_poly.pdbx_strand_id
1 'polypeptide(L)'
;AQNNAHFGKAIIQVLQPTGIAFGRSHLEAEVGSDLILYISLYANSGGKKVTISDCRRVDFSVRIKDNDIFRLASDGCGRMSSYDDSCCGFVLTAVASGDTIATVHFGNMSESVQISAYLPLKLETPTEIFVMLGSSFFIRTFGGPRPWILDPSKYYLKLIYSDTSNLISNGDFSSQDGQIIVTCKDNKGDVLIVVVVGNEASSTNPLPAKAETKLRVCCGLPTRLSLSLLRPYQSKCPTNVRAVSCSQPSTLAVSAFGHCESGPSMGLEKQLDSLTSLKMNWKVSNKDVADVEEDKRSELSEVRGILKPREIVGKVEIIASTGEYKVGNRRLYFPQELQSKMQTVLVRNAEAIPSLVVLLNEKSASKAIR
;
A
#
# COMPACT_ATOMS: atom_id res chain seq x y z
N ALA A 1 -30.49 -44.95 -29.35
CA ALA A 1 -31.95 -45.03 -29.14
C ALA A 1 -32.40 -43.74 -28.47
N GLN A 2 -33.26 -42.95 -29.14
CA GLN A 2 -33.84 -41.72 -28.57
C GLN A 2 -35.15 -42.14 -27.88
N ASN A 3 -35.35 -41.73 -26.62
CA ASN A 3 -36.60 -42.04 -25.91
C ASN A 3 -37.72 -41.17 -26.48
N ASN A 4 -38.64 -41.74 -27.26
CA ASN A 4 -39.76 -41.01 -27.88
C ASN A 4 -40.73 -40.41 -26.84
N ALA A 5 -40.70 -40.86 -25.58
CA ALA A 5 -41.47 -40.24 -24.49
C ALA A 5 -40.79 -38.97 -23.94
N HIS A 6 -39.52 -38.72 -24.27
CA HIS A 6 -38.79 -37.53 -23.85
C HIS A 6 -38.94 -36.42 -24.90
N PHE A 7 -40.14 -35.83 -24.97
CA PHE A 7 -40.40 -34.65 -25.78
C PHE A 7 -40.82 -33.47 -24.90
N GLY A 8 -40.51 -32.25 -25.36
CA GLY A 8 -40.97 -31.00 -24.76
C GLY A 8 -41.76 -30.18 -25.78
N LYS A 9 -42.61 -29.28 -25.29
CA LYS A 9 -43.26 -28.25 -26.12
C LYS A 9 -42.83 -26.88 -25.60
N ALA A 10 -42.51 -25.96 -26.50
CA ALA A 10 -42.16 -24.58 -26.16
C ALA A 10 -43.04 -23.63 -26.99
N ILE A 11 -43.42 -22.50 -26.38
CA ILE A 11 -44.11 -21.42 -27.07
C ILE A 11 -43.04 -20.42 -27.52
N ILE A 12 -42.99 -20.15 -28.82
CA ILE A 12 -42.08 -19.16 -29.40
C ILE A 12 -42.90 -17.93 -29.74
N GLN A 13 -42.52 -16.79 -29.18
CA GLN A 13 -43.11 -15.48 -29.52
C GLN A 13 -42.07 -14.66 -30.27
N VAL A 14 -42.48 -14.06 -31.39
CA VAL A 14 -41.66 -13.11 -32.13
C VAL A 14 -42.19 -11.72 -31.80
N LEU A 15 -41.42 -10.94 -31.07
CA LEU A 15 -41.82 -9.63 -30.55
C LEU A 15 -40.84 -8.56 -31.02
N GLN A 16 -41.36 -7.36 -31.22
CA GLN A 16 -40.52 -6.20 -31.51
C GLN A 16 -39.97 -5.61 -30.20
N PRO A 17 -38.65 -5.34 -30.10
CA PRO A 17 -38.09 -4.69 -28.93
C PRO A 17 -38.65 -3.27 -28.75
N THR A 18 -39.06 -2.96 -27.52
CA THR A 18 -39.61 -1.67 -27.10
C THR A 18 -38.70 -0.93 -26.11
N GLY A 19 -37.62 -1.57 -25.65
CA GLY A 19 -36.64 -0.95 -24.75
C GLY A 19 -35.34 -1.74 -24.68
N ILE A 20 -34.29 -1.07 -24.25
CA ILE A 20 -32.96 -1.64 -24.00
C ILE A 20 -32.49 -1.19 -22.62
N ALA A 21 -31.77 -2.04 -21.91
CA ALA A 21 -31.08 -1.70 -20.68
C ALA A 21 -29.82 -2.55 -20.52
N PHE A 22 -28.96 -2.19 -19.57
CA PHE A 22 -27.97 -3.11 -19.03
C PHE A 22 -28.63 -4.02 -17.99
N GLY A 23 -28.40 -5.32 -18.15
CA GLY A 23 -28.77 -6.32 -17.16
C GLY A 23 -27.77 -6.37 -16.01
N ARG A 24 -28.06 -7.19 -15.00
CA ARG A 24 -27.23 -7.27 -13.80
C ARG A 24 -25.80 -7.71 -14.11
N SER A 25 -24.84 -6.80 -13.92
CA SER A 25 -23.44 -6.98 -14.26
C SER A 25 -22.53 -6.45 -13.15
N HIS A 26 -21.31 -6.99 -13.03
CA HIS A 26 -20.24 -6.25 -12.35
C HIS A 26 -19.93 -5.00 -13.16
N LEU A 27 -19.63 -3.88 -12.50
CA LEU A 27 -19.32 -2.60 -13.14
C LEU A 27 -17.90 -2.13 -12.85
N GLU A 28 -17.15 -2.90 -12.08
CA GLU A 28 -15.78 -2.62 -11.67
C GLU A 28 -14.89 -3.81 -12.07
N ALA A 29 -13.72 -3.55 -12.67
CA ALA A 29 -12.75 -4.58 -13.04
C ALA A 29 -11.32 -4.20 -12.65
N GLU A 30 -10.53 -5.22 -12.30
CA GLU A 30 -9.09 -5.05 -12.11
C GLU A 30 -8.41 -4.86 -13.48
N VAL A 31 -7.47 -3.92 -13.59
CA VAL A 31 -6.68 -3.72 -14.81
C VAL A 31 -5.98 -5.03 -15.21
N GLY A 32 -6.16 -5.42 -16.49
CA GLY A 32 -5.69 -6.69 -17.03
C GLY A 32 -6.73 -7.82 -17.01
N SER A 33 -7.90 -7.57 -16.43
CA SER A 33 -9.04 -8.51 -16.42
C SER A 33 -10.21 -8.04 -17.29
N ASP A 34 -11.16 -8.95 -17.50
CA ASP A 34 -12.35 -8.71 -18.31
C ASP A 34 -13.57 -8.35 -17.45
N LEU A 35 -14.34 -7.38 -17.92
CA LEU A 35 -15.65 -7.00 -17.45
C LEU A 35 -16.71 -7.47 -18.46
N ILE A 36 -17.76 -8.14 -17.98
CA ILE A 36 -18.87 -8.57 -18.85
C ILE A 36 -20.08 -7.69 -18.56
N LEU A 37 -20.53 -6.94 -19.57
CA LEU A 37 -21.75 -6.15 -19.51
C LEU A 37 -22.88 -6.88 -20.23
N TYR A 38 -23.90 -7.28 -19.48
CA TYR A 38 -25.07 -7.96 -20.01
C TYR A 38 -26.12 -6.96 -20.52
N ILE A 39 -26.80 -7.31 -21.60
CA ILE A 39 -27.84 -6.49 -22.22
C ILE A 39 -29.20 -7.14 -22.03
N SER A 40 -30.19 -6.32 -21.68
CA SER A 40 -31.59 -6.70 -21.59
C SER A 40 -32.37 -5.96 -22.67
N LEU A 41 -32.91 -6.70 -23.63
CA LEU A 41 -33.94 -6.16 -24.53
C LEU A 41 -35.32 -6.49 -23.96
N TYR A 42 -36.19 -5.50 -23.99
CA TYR A 42 -37.57 -5.65 -23.54
C TYR A 42 -38.53 -5.56 -24.71
N ALA A 43 -39.63 -6.29 -24.62
CA ALA A 43 -40.76 -6.19 -25.54
C ALA A 43 -42.08 -6.12 -24.74
N ASN A 44 -43.16 -5.80 -25.44
CA ASN A 44 -44.51 -5.84 -24.88
C ASN A 44 -45.24 -7.08 -25.38
N SER A 45 -45.70 -7.92 -24.45
CA SER A 45 -46.55 -9.09 -24.72
C SER A 45 -47.82 -9.01 -23.88
N GLY A 46 -48.96 -8.77 -24.51
CA GLY A 46 -50.26 -8.66 -23.83
C GLY A 46 -50.33 -7.55 -22.77
N GLY A 47 -49.64 -6.42 -22.99
CA GLY A 47 -49.58 -5.30 -22.05
C GLY A 47 -48.53 -5.46 -20.94
N LYS A 48 -47.79 -6.57 -20.90
CA LYS A 48 -46.73 -6.82 -19.93
C LYS A 48 -45.36 -6.65 -20.59
N LYS A 49 -44.45 -5.99 -19.86
CA LYS A 49 -43.03 -5.91 -20.22
C LYS A 49 -42.42 -7.30 -20.02
N VAL A 50 -41.86 -7.86 -21.09
CA VAL A 50 -41.16 -9.15 -21.09
C VAL A 50 -39.73 -8.94 -21.56
N THR A 51 -38.79 -9.70 -20.99
CA THR A 51 -37.39 -9.71 -21.43
C THR A 51 -37.24 -10.68 -22.58
N ILE A 52 -36.59 -10.26 -23.66
CA ILE A 52 -36.20 -11.13 -24.77
C ILE A 52 -35.16 -12.13 -24.25
N SER A 53 -35.29 -13.41 -24.60
CA SER A 53 -34.46 -14.48 -24.02
C SER A 53 -33.11 -14.68 -24.71
N ASP A 54 -33.00 -14.37 -26.00
CA ASP A 54 -31.74 -14.48 -26.75
C ASP A 54 -31.67 -13.36 -27.79
N CYS A 55 -30.63 -12.55 -27.72
CA CYS A 55 -30.38 -11.46 -28.66
C CYS A 55 -28.95 -11.48 -29.21
N ARG A 56 -28.25 -12.61 -29.14
CA ARG A 56 -26.83 -12.71 -29.57
C ARG A 56 -26.59 -12.45 -31.05
N ARG A 57 -27.63 -12.60 -31.88
CA ARG A 57 -27.59 -12.31 -33.33
C ARG A 57 -28.09 -10.91 -33.68
N VAL A 58 -28.45 -10.11 -32.68
CA VAL A 58 -28.82 -8.70 -32.89
C VAL A 58 -27.55 -7.88 -33.09
N ASP A 59 -27.59 -7.01 -34.10
CA ASP A 59 -26.51 -6.07 -34.38
C ASP A 59 -26.59 -4.87 -33.44
N PHE A 60 -25.86 -4.94 -32.33
CA PHE A 60 -25.73 -3.89 -31.35
C PHE A 60 -24.44 -3.10 -31.61
N SER A 61 -24.51 -1.77 -31.52
CA SER A 61 -23.32 -0.92 -31.51
C SER A 61 -22.96 -0.57 -30.06
N VAL A 62 -21.81 -1.03 -29.58
CA VAL A 62 -21.26 -0.63 -28.27
C VAL A 62 -20.19 0.43 -28.46
N ARG A 63 -20.27 1.51 -27.69
CA ARG A 63 -19.27 2.59 -27.66
C ARG A 63 -18.77 2.78 -26.24
N ILE A 64 -17.45 2.80 -26.09
CA ILE A 64 -16.79 3.19 -24.84
C ILE A 64 -16.30 4.61 -25.01
N LYS A 65 -16.67 5.49 -24.07
CA LYS A 65 -16.30 6.91 -24.14
C LYS A 65 -14.78 7.12 -24.12
N ASP A 66 -14.08 6.29 -23.34
CA ASP A 66 -12.63 6.32 -23.20
C ASP A 66 -12.04 4.91 -23.41
N ASN A 67 -11.42 4.71 -24.58
CA ASN A 67 -10.83 3.43 -24.98
C ASN A 67 -9.43 3.18 -24.39
N ASP A 68 -8.87 4.15 -23.65
CA ASP A 68 -7.61 3.97 -22.92
C ASP A 68 -7.86 3.29 -21.56
N ILE A 69 -9.08 3.38 -21.04
CA ILE A 69 -9.50 2.73 -19.79
C ILE A 69 -10.07 1.32 -20.06
N PHE A 70 -11.00 1.19 -21.02
CA PHE A 70 -11.61 -0.10 -21.39
C PHE A 70 -11.61 -0.29 -22.90
N ARG A 71 -11.42 -1.53 -23.36
CA ARG A 71 -11.53 -1.89 -24.78
C ARG A 71 -12.49 -3.04 -24.98
N LEU A 72 -13.23 -3.02 -26.08
CA LEU A 72 -14.05 -4.17 -26.45
C LEU A 72 -13.13 -5.34 -26.83
N ALA A 73 -13.27 -6.49 -26.16
CA ALA A 73 -12.41 -7.65 -26.38
C ALA A 73 -12.82 -8.46 -27.62
N SER A 74 -14.09 -8.37 -28.03
CA SER A 74 -14.63 -9.08 -29.18
C SER A 74 -15.79 -8.32 -29.81
N ASP A 75 -15.85 -8.34 -31.14
CA ASP A 75 -16.95 -7.78 -31.91
C ASP A 75 -18.19 -8.67 -31.75
N GLY A 76 -19.09 -8.30 -30.84
CA GLY A 76 -20.40 -8.93 -30.72
C GLY A 76 -20.79 -9.38 -29.31
N CYS A 77 -22.09 -9.62 -29.16
CA CYS A 77 -22.72 -9.97 -27.90
C CYS A 77 -22.81 -11.49 -27.77
N GLY A 78 -21.75 -12.14 -27.26
CA GLY A 78 -21.63 -13.60 -27.27
C GLY A 78 -21.88 -14.30 -25.94
N ARG A 79 -21.73 -13.59 -24.82
CA ARG A 79 -21.83 -14.18 -23.47
C ARG A 79 -23.29 -14.32 -23.04
N MET A 80 -23.58 -15.30 -22.20
CA MET A 80 -24.91 -15.47 -21.61
C MET A 80 -24.81 -15.30 -20.10
N SER A 81 -25.77 -14.59 -19.51
CA SER A 81 -25.86 -14.43 -18.07
C SER A 81 -26.36 -15.72 -17.43
N SER A 82 -25.96 -15.94 -16.17
CA SER A 82 -26.61 -16.93 -15.30
C SER A 82 -27.95 -16.41 -14.73
N TYR A 83 -28.24 -15.13 -14.94
CA TYR A 83 -29.47 -14.48 -14.53
C TYR A 83 -30.45 -14.42 -15.71
N ASP A 84 -31.72 -14.72 -15.49
CA ASP A 84 -32.78 -14.71 -16.53
C ASP A 84 -33.24 -13.28 -16.92
N ASP A 85 -32.42 -12.26 -16.65
CA ASP A 85 -32.73 -10.85 -16.89
C ASP A 85 -32.06 -10.28 -18.14
N SER A 86 -31.21 -11.05 -18.81
CA SER A 86 -30.38 -10.58 -19.92
C SER A 86 -30.38 -11.57 -21.09
N CYS A 87 -30.16 -11.08 -22.30
CA CYS A 87 -30.27 -11.84 -23.53
C CYS A 87 -28.94 -12.09 -24.25
N CYS A 88 -27.90 -11.33 -23.89
CA CYS A 88 -26.52 -11.52 -24.32
C CYS A 88 -25.58 -10.64 -23.46
N GLY A 89 -24.25 -10.79 -23.59
CA GLY A 89 -23.27 -9.91 -22.94
C GLY A 89 -22.01 -9.64 -23.78
N PHE A 90 -21.45 -8.46 -23.57
CA PHE A 90 -20.20 -7.96 -24.18
C PHE A 90 -19.04 -8.10 -23.21
N VAL A 91 -17.87 -8.48 -23.74
CA VAL A 91 -16.63 -8.54 -22.97
C VAL A 91 -15.82 -7.28 -23.23
N LEU A 92 -15.47 -6.58 -22.16
CA LEU A 92 -14.61 -5.40 -22.18
C LEU A 92 -13.36 -5.72 -21.36
N THR A 93 -12.18 -5.43 -21.86
CA THR A 93 -10.92 -5.60 -21.11
C THR A 93 -10.53 -4.29 -20.46
N ALA A 94 -10.22 -4.32 -19.15
CA ALA A 94 -9.70 -3.17 -18.42
C ALA A 94 -8.21 -2.94 -18.75
N VAL A 95 -7.88 -1.79 -19.33
CA VAL A 95 -6.55 -1.46 -19.86
C VAL A 95 -5.78 -0.52 -18.94
N ALA A 96 -6.46 0.50 -18.40
CA ALA A 96 -5.87 1.45 -17.47
C ALA A 96 -6.87 1.78 -16.36
N SER A 97 -6.38 2.22 -15.20
CA SER A 97 -7.27 2.62 -14.12
C SER A 97 -7.94 3.95 -14.45
N GLY A 98 -9.25 4.01 -14.24
CA GLY A 98 -10.06 5.18 -14.57
C GLY A 98 -11.54 4.83 -14.68
N ASP A 99 -12.36 5.87 -14.77
CA ASP A 99 -13.82 5.75 -14.88
C ASP A 99 -14.26 6.16 -16.28
N THR A 100 -15.17 5.41 -16.86
CA THR A 100 -15.71 5.72 -18.19
C THR A 100 -17.18 5.30 -18.30
N ILE A 101 -17.77 5.56 -19.47
CA ILE A 101 -19.15 5.23 -19.78
C ILE A 101 -19.16 4.28 -20.96
N ALA A 102 -19.85 3.16 -20.79
CA ALA A 102 -20.21 2.26 -21.87
C ALA A 102 -21.64 2.57 -22.32
N THR A 103 -21.84 2.72 -23.62
CA THR A 103 -23.14 2.97 -24.24
C THR A 103 -23.44 1.88 -25.25
N VAL A 104 -24.61 1.26 -25.13
CA VAL A 104 -25.13 0.28 -26.09
C VAL A 104 -26.23 0.94 -26.94
N HIS A 105 -26.23 0.68 -28.23
CA HIS A 105 -27.22 1.17 -29.19
C HIS A 105 -27.87 0.01 -29.95
N PHE A 106 -29.19 0.11 -30.14
CA PHE A 106 -29.98 -0.76 -31.01
C PHE A 106 -31.10 0.04 -31.68
N GLY A 107 -30.99 0.23 -33.00
CA GLY A 107 -31.90 1.13 -33.74
C GLY A 107 -31.87 2.56 -33.17
N ASN A 108 -33.04 3.06 -32.77
CA ASN A 108 -33.17 4.38 -32.14
C ASN A 108 -33.09 4.35 -30.61
N MET A 109 -32.84 3.17 -30.02
CA MET A 109 -32.74 3.01 -28.58
C MET A 109 -31.27 2.99 -28.15
N SER A 110 -31.00 3.55 -26.99
CA SER A 110 -29.66 3.54 -26.39
C SER A 110 -29.74 3.54 -24.88
N GLU A 111 -28.79 2.89 -24.23
CA GLU A 111 -28.61 2.94 -22.78
C GLU A 111 -27.13 3.15 -22.45
N SER A 112 -26.83 3.85 -21.35
CA SER A 112 -25.47 4.06 -20.86
C SER A 112 -25.29 3.60 -19.42
N VAL A 113 -24.11 3.07 -19.10
CA VAL A 113 -23.74 2.67 -17.74
C VAL A 113 -22.32 3.14 -17.43
N GLN A 114 -22.08 3.56 -16.20
CA GLN A 114 -20.72 3.86 -15.73
C GLN A 114 -20.01 2.57 -15.36
N ILE A 115 -18.74 2.48 -15.76
CA ILE A 115 -17.85 1.38 -15.44
C ILE A 115 -16.51 1.91 -14.96
N SER A 116 -15.83 1.14 -14.14
CA SER A 116 -14.61 1.55 -13.45
C SER A 116 -13.52 0.48 -13.54
N ALA A 117 -12.30 0.90 -13.84
CA ALA A 117 -11.12 0.04 -13.79
C ALA A 117 -10.21 0.47 -12.63
N TYR A 118 -9.67 -0.50 -11.89
CA TYR A 118 -8.79 -0.26 -10.76
C TYR A 118 -7.50 -1.07 -10.84
N LEU A 119 -6.40 -0.53 -10.29
CA LEU A 119 -5.13 -1.26 -10.23
C LEU A 119 -5.21 -2.41 -9.22
N PRO A 120 -4.49 -3.53 -9.41
CA PRO A 120 -4.43 -4.61 -8.43
C PRO A 120 -4.04 -4.10 -7.04
N LEU A 121 -4.73 -4.57 -6.00
CA LEU A 121 -4.45 -4.17 -4.61
C LEU A 121 -3.09 -4.71 -4.15
N LYS A 122 -2.21 -3.81 -3.67
CA LYS A 122 -0.87 -4.12 -3.16
C LYS A 122 -0.61 -3.42 -1.83
N LEU A 123 0.24 -4.02 -1.01
CA LEU A 123 0.80 -3.38 0.19
C LEU A 123 2.04 -2.58 -0.21
N GLU A 124 2.18 -1.38 0.34
CA GLU A 124 3.47 -0.65 0.29
C GLU A 124 4.47 -1.21 1.31
N THR A 125 3.95 -1.74 2.42
CA THR A 125 4.75 -2.42 3.43
C THR A 125 5.14 -3.83 2.97
N PRO A 126 6.27 -4.36 3.48
CA PRO A 126 6.61 -5.76 3.29
C PRO A 126 5.45 -6.67 3.72
N THR A 127 5.29 -7.82 3.08
CA THR A 127 4.23 -8.79 3.40
C THR A 127 4.35 -9.37 4.81
N GLU A 128 5.52 -9.24 5.44
CA GLU A 128 5.78 -9.61 6.82
C GLU A 128 6.59 -8.50 7.49
N ILE A 129 6.10 -8.00 8.63
CA ILE A 129 6.77 -6.97 9.42
C ILE A 129 6.95 -7.42 10.86
N PHE A 130 8.00 -6.91 11.51
CA PHE A 130 8.30 -7.17 12.91
C PHE A 130 8.26 -5.88 13.72
N VAL A 131 7.31 -5.77 14.63
CA VAL A 131 6.99 -4.54 15.35
C VAL A 131 7.23 -4.74 16.84
N MET A 132 7.82 -3.74 17.48
CA MET A 132 8.06 -3.78 18.92
C MET A 132 6.75 -3.67 19.71
N LEU A 133 6.65 -4.35 20.86
CA LEU A 133 5.51 -4.19 21.77
C LEU A 133 5.26 -2.72 22.14
N GLY A 134 4.01 -2.29 22.07
CA GLY A 134 3.58 -0.90 22.25
C GLY A 134 3.84 0.03 21.07
N SER A 135 4.59 -0.42 20.04
CA SER A 135 4.86 0.40 18.86
C SER A 135 3.74 0.33 17.85
N SER A 136 3.60 1.40 17.09
CA SER A 136 2.60 1.56 16.04
C SER A 136 3.26 1.55 14.67
N PHE A 137 2.52 1.09 13.67
CA PHE A 137 2.94 1.07 12.28
C PHE A 137 1.76 1.46 11.38
N PHE A 138 2.09 1.91 10.18
CA PHE A 138 1.09 2.24 9.17
C PHE A 138 0.89 1.07 8.22
N ILE A 139 -0.37 0.77 7.93
CA ILE A 139 -0.73 -0.04 6.77
C ILE A 139 -1.09 0.94 5.65
N ARG A 140 -0.32 0.85 4.55
CA ARG A 140 -0.55 1.60 3.33
C ARG A 140 -0.78 0.64 2.18
N THR A 141 -1.80 0.93 1.39
CA THR A 141 -2.18 0.14 0.23
C THR A 141 -2.17 0.99 -1.03
N PHE A 142 -1.81 0.37 -2.13
CA PHE A 142 -1.91 0.93 -3.47
C PHE A 142 -2.87 0.09 -4.31
N GLY A 143 -3.67 0.74 -5.15
CA GLY A 143 -4.70 0.07 -5.96
C GLY A 143 -5.89 -0.43 -5.13
N GLY A 144 -6.57 -1.44 -5.65
CA GLY A 144 -7.87 -1.92 -5.18
C GLY A 144 -9.05 -1.11 -5.73
N PRO A 145 -10.29 -1.61 -5.57
CA PRO A 145 -11.50 -0.90 -5.97
C PRO A 145 -11.53 0.52 -5.44
N ARG A 146 -11.99 1.46 -6.26
CA ARG A 146 -12.02 2.89 -5.94
C ARG A 146 -13.40 3.27 -5.39
N PRO A 147 -13.53 4.39 -4.66
CA PRO A 147 -14.85 4.87 -4.26
C PRO A 147 -15.79 4.98 -5.46
N TRP A 148 -16.95 4.34 -5.37
CA TRP A 148 -17.87 4.27 -6.50
C TRP A 148 -18.34 5.66 -6.93
N ILE A 149 -18.34 5.92 -8.25
CA ILE A 149 -18.55 7.27 -8.83
C ILE A 149 -19.88 7.89 -8.38
N LEU A 150 -20.96 7.10 -8.37
CA LEU A 150 -22.32 7.59 -8.08
C LEU A 150 -22.70 7.48 -6.61
N ASP A 151 -21.94 6.73 -5.82
CA ASP A 151 -22.17 6.60 -4.38
C ASP A 151 -20.85 6.28 -3.65
N PRO A 152 -19.94 7.27 -3.55
CA PRO A 152 -18.62 7.07 -2.96
C PRO A 152 -18.70 6.81 -1.44
N SER A 153 -19.85 7.08 -0.81
CA SER A 153 -20.08 6.86 0.62
C SER A 153 -20.03 5.38 1.02
N LYS A 154 -20.20 4.49 0.04
CA LYS A 154 -20.16 3.03 0.21
C LYS A 154 -18.77 2.43 0.15
N TYR A 155 -17.76 3.25 -0.15
CA TYR A 155 -16.38 2.82 -0.12
C TYR A 155 -15.96 2.41 1.28
N TYR A 156 -15.21 1.32 1.38
CA TYR A 156 -14.58 0.92 2.62
C TYR A 156 -13.18 0.37 2.37
N LEU A 157 -12.35 0.55 3.39
CA LEU A 157 -11.13 -0.20 3.59
C LEU A 157 -11.19 -0.71 5.03
N LYS A 158 -11.04 -2.02 5.23
CA LYS A 158 -11.16 -2.65 6.55
C LYS A 158 -10.10 -3.71 6.76
N LEU A 159 -9.78 -3.92 8.03
CA LEU A 159 -8.85 -4.97 8.47
C LEU A 159 -9.64 -6.13 9.05
N ILE A 160 -9.31 -7.33 8.61
CA ILE A 160 -9.80 -8.58 9.18
C ILE A 160 -8.60 -9.32 9.76
N TYR A 161 -8.69 -9.70 11.03
CA TYR A 161 -7.60 -10.36 11.75
C TYR A 161 -7.85 -11.87 11.81
N SER A 162 -6.82 -12.69 11.57
CA SER A 162 -6.94 -14.16 11.61
C SER A 162 -7.30 -14.71 12.98
N ASP A 163 -6.93 -13.98 14.03
CA ASP A 163 -7.24 -14.29 15.41
C ASP A 163 -7.70 -12.99 16.07
N THR A 164 -8.81 -13.02 16.80
CA THR A 164 -9.28 -11.92 17.66
C THR A 164 -8.32 -11.61 18.82
N SER A 165 -7.18 -12.30 18.86
CA SER A 165 -6.04 -12.07 19.73
C SER A 165 -5.88 -10.62 20.16
N ASN A 166 -5.72 -10.42 21.47
CA ASN A 166 -5.34 -9.16 22.10
C ASN A 166 -3.90 -8.72 21.71
N LEU A 167 -3.38 -9.13 20.54
CA LEU A 167 -2.04 -8.81 20.07
C LEU A 167 -1.96 -7.41 19.47
N ILE A 168 -3.00 -6.97 18.75
CA ILE A 168 -3.02 -5.67 18.07
C ILE A 168 -4.24 -4.82 18.42
N SER A 169 -4.11 -3.50 18.29
CA SER A 169 -5.23 -2.57 18.36
C SER A 169 -6.14 -2.69 17.13
N ASN A 170 -7.41 -2.34 17.28
CA ASN A 170 -8.21 -2.05 16.10
C ASN A 170 -7.57 -0.85 15.38
N GLY A 171 -7.44 -0.94 14.07
CA GLY A 171 -6.84 0.13 13.29
C GLY A 171 -7.68 1.40 13.37
N ASP A 172 -7.09 2.50 13.83
CA ASP A 172 -7.75 3.81 13.74
C ASP A 172 -7.60 4.33 12.32
N PHE A 173 -8.74 4.56 11.68
CA PHE A 173 -8.79 5.00 10.30
C PHE A 173 -8.48 6.50 10.22
N SER A 174 -7.29 6.84 9.72
CA SER A 174 -6.99 8.23 9.33
C SER A 174 -7.59 8.46 7.94
N SER A 175 -8.79 9.04 7.90
CA SER A 175 -9.52 9.32 6.66
C SER A 175 -8.78 10.25 5.70
N GLN A 176 -7.80 11.02 6.17
CA GLN A 176 -7.12 12.03 5.36
C GLN A 176 -6.10 11.45 4.39
N ASP A 177 -5.44 10.33 4.74
CA ASP A 177 -4.33 9.79 3.93
C ASP A 177 -4.52 8.33 3.49
N GLY A 178 -5.67 7.70 3.77
CA GLY A 178 -5.87 6.27 3.51
C GLY A 178 -4.94 5.38 4.35
N GLN A 179 -4.41 5.92 5.45
CA GLN A 179 -3.49 5.24 6.35
C GLN A 179 -4.26 4.65 7.53
N ILE A 180 -4.01 3.38 7.82
CA ILE A 180 -4.49 2.77 9.07
C ILE A 180 -3.33 2.64 10.03
N ILE A 181 -3.51 3.16 11.24
CA ILE A 181 -2.54 3.01 12.33
C ILE A 181 -2.91 1.77 13.13
N VAL A 182 -1.99 0.80 13.17
CA VAL A 182 -2.13 -0.41 13.99
C VAL A 182 -1.02 -0.43 15.02
N THR A 183 -1.34 -0.84 16.25
CA THR A 183 -0.39 -0.88 17.37
C THR A 183 -0.27 -2.28 17.94
N CYS A 184 0.95 -2.77 18.09
CA CYS A 184 1.22 -3.97 18.88
C CYS A 184 0.97 -3.69 20.35
N LYS A 185 0.18 -4.52 21.02
CA LYS A 185 -0.15 -4.42 22.45
C LYS A 185 1.02 -4.95 23.30
N ASP A 186 0.72 -5.48 24.49
CA ASP A 186 1.70 -5.99 25.45
C ASP A 186 1.99 -7.50 25.35
N ASN A 187 1.41 -8.18 24.36
CA ASN A 187 1.60 -9.61 24.14
C ASN A 187 2.46 -9.89 22.91
N LYS A 188 3.36 -10.86 23.01
CA LYS A 188 4.17 -11.32 21.89
C LYS A 188 3.38 -12.32 21.04
N GLY A 189 3.62 -12.33 19.74
CA GLY A 189 3.00 -13.30 18.84
C GLY A 189 2.98 -12.84 17.40
N ASP A 190 2.28 -13.60 16.58
CA ASP A 190 2.13 -13.42 15.14
C ASP A 190 0.64 -13.34 14.81
N VAL A 191 0.27 -12.41 13.94
CA VAL A 191 -1.10 -12.25 13.44
C VAL A 191 -1.10 -12.00 11.95
N LEU A 192 -2.04 -12.63 11.24
CA LEU A 192 -2.29 -12.36 9.85
C LEU A 192 -3.42 -11.33 9.74
N ILE A 193 -3.12 -10.21 9.10
CA ILE A 193 -4.06 -9.14 8.79
C ILE A 193 -4.44 -9.26 7.32
N VAL A 194 -5.73 -9.39 7.04
CA VAL A 194 -6.30 -9.29 5.69
C VAL A 194 -6.82 -7.88 5.51
N VAL A 195 -6.19 -7.12 4.62
CA VAL A 195 -6.64 -5.79 4.22
C VAL A 195 -7.64 -5.95 3.10
N VAL A 196 -8.84 -5.43 3.28
CA VAL A 196 -9.92 -5.54 2.30
C VAL A 196 -10.35 -4.16 1.84
N VAL A 197 -10.36 -3.95 0.53
CA VAL A 197 -10.81 -2.71 -0.13
C VAL A 197 -12.01 -3.04 -1.02
N GLY A 198 -13.06 -2.22 -0.99
CA GLY A 198 -14.23 -2.43 -1.82
C GLY A 198 -15.31 -1.36 -1.62
N ASN A 199 -16.47 -1.61 -2.25
CA ASN A 199 -17.69 -0.83 -2.06
C ASN A 199 -18.80 -1.71 -1.50
N GLU A 200 -19.72 -1.14 -0.72
CA GLU A 200 -20.99 -1.79 -0.41
C GLU A 200 -21.92 -1.74 -1.64
N ALA A 201 -22.84 -2.70 -1.74
CA ALA A 201 -23.81 -2.72 -2.81
C ALA A 201 -24.75 -1.49 -2.73
N SER A 202 -24.99 -0.87 -3.88
CA SER A 202 -25.90 0.27 -4.03
C SER A 202 -26.85 0.04 -5.22
N SER A 203 -27.82 0.94 -5.41
CA SER A 203 -28.72 0.86 -6.57
C SER A 203 -28.00 1.03 -7.90
N THR A 204 -26.87 1.74 -7.91
CA THR A 204 -26.06 2.01 -9.11
C THR A 204 -24.86 1.06 -9.25
N ASN A 205 -24.52 0.33 -8.20
CA ASN A 205 -23.50 -0.72 -8.21
C ASN A 205 -23.99 -1.92 -7.36
N PRO A 206 -24.86 -2.78 -7.94
CA PRO A 206 -25.45 -3.90 -7.20
C PRO A 206 -24.47 -5.07 -6.99
N LEU A 207 -23.36 -5.09 -7.71
CA LEU A 207 -22.33 -6.14 -7.69
C LEU A 207 -20.93 -5.51 -7.56
N PRO A 208 -20.64 -4.84 -6.44
CA PRO A 208 -19.38 -4.12 -6.27
C PRO A 208 -18.19 -5.07 -6.28
N ALA A 209 -17.06 -4.57 -6.77
CA ALA A 209 -15.79 -5.29 -6.67
C ALA A 209 -15.23 -5.23 -5.24
N LYS A 210 -14.50 -6.27 -4.89
CA LYS A 210 -13.74 -6.37 -3.64
C LYS A 210 -12.37 -6.94 -3.98
N ALA A 211 -11.32 -6.35 -3.42
CA ALA A 211 -9.97 -6.89 -3.44
C ALA A 211 -9.44 -7.09 -2.02
N GLU A 212 -8.53 -8.05 -1.86
CA GLU A 212 -7.89 -8.34 -0.58
C GLU A 212 -6.40 -8.60 -0.72
N THR A 213 -5.63 -8.19 0.29
CA THR A 213 -4.20 -8.49 0.42
C THR A 213 -3.87 -8.86 1.85
N LYS A 214 -2.74 -9.54 2.07
CA LYS A 214 -2.38 -10.17 3.35
C LYS A 214 -1.06 -9.62 3.86
N LEU A 215 -1.08 -9.10 5.07
CA LEU A 215 0.07 -8.62 5.82
C LEU A 215 0.23 -9.48 7.08
N ARG A 216 1.43 -9.98 7.31
CA ARG A 216 1.75 -10.71 8.54
C ARG A 216 2.52 -9.80 9.50
N VAL A 217 2.07 -9.74 10.74
CA VAL A 217 2.62 -8.84 11.75
C VAL A 217 3.06 -9.68 12.94
N CYS A 218 4.35 -9.60 13.23
CA CYS A 218 4.92 -10.16 14.43
C CYS A 218 5.10 -9.04 15.46
N CYS A 219 4.56 -9.23 16.65
CA CYS A 219 4.73 -8.34 17.80
C CYS A 219 5.74 -8.96 18.77
N GLY A 220 6.79 -8.23 19.15
CA GLY A 220 7.81 -8.76 20.06
C GLY A 220 8.76 -7.73 20.64
N LEU A 221 9.85 -8.21 21.23
CA LEU A 221 10.87 -7.36 21.83
C LEU A 221 12.20 -7.54 21.09
N PRO A 222 12.98 -6.47 20.90
CA PRO A 222 14.34 -6.60 20.40
C PRO A 222 15.24 -7.32 21.40
N THR A 223 16.24 -8.02 20.88
CA THR A 223 17.33 -8.65 21.63
C THR A 223 18.63 -7.87 21.55
N ARG A 224 18.81 -7.01 20.53
CA ARG A 224 19.97 -6.13 20.41
C ARG A 224 19.66 -4.84 19.67
N LEU A 225 20.52 -3.84 19.88
CA LEU A 225 20.50 -2.56 19.18
C LEU A 225 21.71 -2.41 18.25
N SER A 226 21.54 -1.65 17.18
CA SER A 226 22.60 -1.24 16.26
C SER A 226 22.54 0.26 16.02
N LEU A 227 23.62 0.95 16.34
CA LEU A 227 23.76 2.38 16.12
C LEU A 227 24.51 2.67 14.81
N SER A 228 23.93 3.54 13.98
CA SER A 228 24.50 3.94 12.70
C SER A 228 24.47 5.46 12.51
N LEU A 229 25.35 5.96 11.64
CA LEU A 229 25.40 7.36 11.23
C LEU A 229 24.70 7.49 9.87
N LEU A 230 23.62 8.29 9.81
CA LEU A 230 22.96 8.61 8.55
C LEU A 230 23.78 9.68 7.82
N ARG A 231 24.24 9.36 6.62
CA ARG A 231 24.94 10.31 5.76
C ARG A 231 24.00 10.73 4.63
N PRO A 232 23.68 12.03 4.48
CA PRO A 232 22.81 12.50 3.39
C PRO A 232 23.46 12.29 2.01
N TYR A 233 24.79 12.32 1.95
CA TYR A 233 25.55 12.03 0.74
C TYR A 233 26.35 10.73 0.94
N GLN A 234 26.38 9.89 -0.11
CA GLN A 234 27.31 8.75 -0.23
C GLN A 234 28.78 9.21 -0.37
N SER A 235 29.13 10.41 0.10
CA SER A 235 30.51 10.85 0.29
C SER A 235 31.18 9.92 1.29
N LYS A 236 31.72 8.81 0.80
CA LYS A 236 32.58 7.92 1.56
C LYS A 236 33.81 8.75 1.95
N CYS A 237 34.07 8.86 3.25
CA CYS A 237 35.39 9.30 3.68
C CYS A 237 36.43 8.37 3.01
N PRO A 238 37.51 8.92 2.43
CA PRO A 238 38.57 8.11 1.83
C PRO A 238 39.18 7.11 2.82
N THR A 239 39.12 7.46 4.10
CA THR A 239 39.48 6.62 5.22
C THR A 239 38.27 5.80 5.68
N ASN A 240 38.48 4.53 6.05
CA ASN A 240 37.48 3.67 6.71
C ASN A 240 37.11 4.16 8.14
N VAL A 241 37.26 5.45 8.40
CA VAL A 241 36.98 6.09 9.68
C VAL A 241 35.55 6.64 9.65
N ARG A 242 34.82 6.40 10.75
CA ARG A 242 33.57 7.12 11.02
C ARG A 242 33.95 8.54 11.43
N ALA A 243 33.96 9.44 10.46
CA ALA A 243 34.17 10.87 10.69
C ALA A 243 32.87 11.64 10.51
N VAL A 244 32.72 12.70 11.30
CA VAL A 244 31.59 13.66 11.29
C VAL A 244 32.15 15.07 11.36
N SER A 245 31.40 16.05 10.86
CA SER A 245 31.82 17.46 10.93
C SER A 245 31.86 17.94 12.39
N CYS A 246 32.88 18.72 12.75
CA CYS A 246 32.92 19.41 14.04
C CYS A 246 32.10 20.70 14.05
N SER A 247 31.57 21.17 12.91
CA SER A 247 30.78 22.40 12.82
C SER A 247 29.32 22.18 12.43
N GLN A 248 28.95 20.99 11.95
CA GLN A 248 27.60 20.68 11.49
C GLN A 248 27.01 19.47 12.23
N PRO A 249 25.72 19.52 12.61
CA PRO A 249 25.06 18.40 13.26
C PRO A 249 25.01 17.18 12.33
N SER A 250 25.05 15.99 12.91
CA SER A 250 24.93 14.72 12.19
C SER A 250 23.81 13.87 12.75
N THR A 251 23.09 13.17 11.88
CA THR A 251 21.96 12.32 12.30
C THR A 251 22.42 10.90 12.57
N LEU A 252 21.99 10.37 13.71
CA LEU A 252 22.18 9.00 14.17
C LEU A 252 20.86 8.24 14.03
N ALA A 253 20.93 6.96 13.68
CA ALA A 253 19.77 6.08 13.64
C ALA A 253 20.02 4.81 14.45
N VAL A 254 19.02 4.42 15.23
CA VAL A 254 18.98 3.16 15.96
C VAL A 254 18.10 2.18 15.20
N SER A 255 18.70 1.04 14.84
CA SER A 255 17.96 -0.15 14.42
C SER A 255 17.95 -1.15 15.57
N ALA A 256 16.84 -1.87 15.74
CA ALA A 256 16.77 -2.96 16.71
C ALA A 256 16.55 -4.28 15.98
N PHE A 257 17.07 -5.35 16.55
CA PHE A 257 16.98 -6.69 15.98
C PHE A 257 16.48 -7.66 17.03
N GLY A 258 15.76 -8.68 16.59
CA GLY A 258 15.22 -9.73 17.46
C GLY A 258 14.69 -10.89 16.64
N HIS A 259 13.95 -11.78 17.30
CA HIS A 259 13.39 -12.97 16.68
C HIS A 259 11.89 -13.01 16.96
N CYS A 260 11.13 -13.45 15.97
CA CYS A 260 9.73 -13.77 16.16
C CYS A 260 9.58 -15.13 16.84
N GLU A 261 8.71 -15.17 17.86
CA GLU A 261 8.41 -16.40 18.61
C GLU A 261 7.46 -17.34 17.83
N SER A 262 6.82 -16.82 16.79
CA SER A 262 5.88 -17.54 15.92
C SER A 262 5.87 -16.96 14.50
N GLY A 263 5.17 -17.63 13.59
CA GLY A 263 5.11 -17.23 12.18
C GLY A 263 6.18 -17.89 11.30
N PRO A 264 6.22 -17.53 10.00
CA PRO A 264 7.06 -18.19 9.00
C PRO A 264 8.54 -17.90 9.20
N SER A 265 8.87 -16.78 9.86
CA SER A 265 10.24 -16.38 10.16
C SER A 265 10.65 -16.66 11.60
N MET A 266 9.97 -17.60 12.27
CA MET A 266 10.32 -18.02 13.63
C MET A 266 11.80 -18.39 13.72
N GLY A 267 12.48 -17.87 14.74
CA GLY A 267 13.89 -18.17 15.01
C GLY A 267 14.91 -17.49 14.08
N LEU A 268 14.48 -16.72 13.09
CA LEU A 268 15.37 -15.89 12.26
C LEU A 268 15.52 -14.49 12.87
N GLU A 269 16.77 -14.01 12.98
CA GLU A 269 17.00 -12.63 13.43
C GLU A 269 16.55 -11.67 12.34
N LYS A 270 15.64 -10.76 12.69
CA LYS A 270 15.15 -9.70 11.81
C LYS A 270 15.31 -8.34 12.46
N GLN A 271 15.50 -7.34 11.61
CA GLN A 271 15.35 -5.95 12.02
C GLN A 271 13.88 -5.68 12.31
N LEU A 272 13.61 -4.92 13.37
CA LEU A 272 12.26 -4.44 13.66
C LEU A 272 11.93 -3.23 12.78
N ASP A 273 10.72 -3.23 12.21
CA ASP A 273 10.18 -2.20 11.33
C ASP A 273 9.63 -0.97 12.08
N SER A 274 9.29 -1.13 13.36
CA SER A 274 8.83 -0.01 14.20
C SER A 274 9.27 -0.12 15.66
N LEU A 275 9.78 1.01 16.16
CA LEU A 275 10.37 1.20 17.49
C LEU A 275 9.76 2.39 18.26
N THR A 276 8.56 2.84 17.88
CA THR A 276 7.97 4.08 18.41
C THR A 276 7.68 4.05 19.92
N SER A 277 7.56 2.86 20.51
CA SER A 277 7.43 2.67 21.97
C SER A 277 8.74 2.73 22.74
N LEU A 278 9.88 2.61 22.06
CA LEU A 278 11.20 2.49 22.67
C LEU A 278 11.60 3.83 23.33
N LYS A 279 12.22 3.76 24.51
CA LYS A 279 12.75 4.95 25.19
C LYS A 279 14.26 4.91 25.24
N MET A 280 14.85 5.73 24.36
CA MET A 280 16.28 5.79 24.16
C MET A 280 16.93 6.79 25.11
N ASN A 281 18.03 6.36 25.72
CA ASN A 281 18.96 7.18 26.47
C ASN A 281 20.22 7.38 25.64
N TRP A 282 20.59 8.63 25.42
CA TRP A 282 21.78 9.01 24.66
C TRP A 282 22.89 9.48 25.60
N LYS A 283 24.11 8.99 25.39
CA LYS A 283 25.32 9.44 26.10
C LYS A 283 26.48 9.61 25.13
N VAL A 284 27.37 10.53 25.46
CA VAL A 284 28.63 10.78 24.74
C VAL A 284 29.78 10.72 25.75
N SER A 285 30.89 10.11 25.37
CA SER A 285 32.07 9.95 26.24
C SER A 285 32.72 11.28 26.63
N ASN A 286 32.59 12.31 25.79
CA ASN A 286 33.11 13.65 26.04
C ASN A 286 32.09 14.71 25.63
N LYS A 287 31.41 15.30 26.63
CA LYS A 287 30.37 16.33 26.45
C LYS A 287 30.92 17.69 26.05
N ASP A 288 32.22 17.93 26.26
CA ASP A 288 32.88 19.17 25.87
C ASP A 288 33.05 19.23 24.35
N VAL A 289 33.15 18.06 23.70
CA VAL A 289 33.34 17.93 22.25
C VAL A 289 32.01 17.90 21.50
N ALA A 290 31.02 17.17 22.02
CA ALA A 290 29.71 17.01 21.38
C ALA A 290 28.63 16.61 22.38
N ASP A 291 27.37 16.80 22.00
CA ASP A 291 26.20 16.30 22.70
C ASP A 291 25.26 15.55 21.74
N VAL A 292 24.38 14.70 22.27
CA VAL A 292 23.37 13.98 21.47
C VAL A 292 21.99 14.18 22.06
N GLU A 293 21.07 14.66 21.23
CA GLU A 293 19.66 14.84 21.59
C GLU A 293 18.76 13.94 20.73
N GLU A 294 17.61 13.54 21.24
CA GLU A 294 16.61 12.79 20.48
C GLU A 294 15.98 13.67 19.38
N ASP A 295 15.89 13.13 18.16
CA ASP A 295 15.21 13.82 17.06
C ASP A 295 13.69 13.66 17.17
N LYS A 296 13.02 14.67 17.72
CA LYS A 296 11.56 14.69 17.87
C LYS A 296 10.79 14.76 16.54
N ARG A 297 11.46 14.97 15.41
CA ARG A 297 10.83 14.97 14.07
C ARG A 297 10.79 13.59 13.43
N SER A 298 11.37 12.56 14.07
CA SER A 298 11.40 11.20 13.53
C SER A 298 9.99 10.70 13.24
N GLU A 299 9.78 10.20 12.03
CA GLU A 299 8.51 9.59 11.63
C GLU A 299 8.24 8.31 12.44
N LEU A 300 6.98 7.88 12.49
CA LEU A 300 6.54 6.66 13.17
C LEU A 300 7.21 5.44 12.52
N SER A 301 8.39 5.06 13.03
CA SER A 301 9.05 3.75 12.85
C SER A 301 10.48 3.79 13.39
N GLU A 302 11.14 4.95 13.36
CA GLU A 302 12.57 5.07 13.63
C GLU A 302 12.88 5.85 14.91
N VAL A 303 13.94 5.43 15.60
CA VAL A 303 14.53 6.17 16.72
C VAL A 303 15.80 6.86 16.23
N ARG A 304 15.76 8.20 16.20
CA ARG A 304 16.85 9.04 15.70
C ARG A 304 17.43 9.92 16.79
N GLY A 305 18.73 10.19 16.69
CA GLY A 305 19.45 11.14 17.54
C GLY A 305 20.20 12.15 16.68
N ILE A 306 20.37 13.38 17.17
CA ILE A 306 21.16 14.42 16.52
C ILE A 306 22.43 14.64 17.34
N LEU A 307 23.56 14.26 16.75
CA LEU A 307 24.89 14.59 17.27
C LEU A 307 25.19 16.06 16.97
N LYS A 308 25.20 16.89 18.00
CA LYS A 308 25.52 18.31 17.94
C LYS A 308 26.97 18.53 18.34
N PRO A 309 27.86 18.91 17.40
CA PRO A 309 29.24 19.17 17.72
C PRO A 309 29.41 20.55 18.38
N ARG A 310 30.51 20.76 19.11
CA ARG A 310 30.86 22.04 19.77
C ARG A 310 32.08 22.71 19.15
N GLU A 311 32.27 22.57 17.84
CA GLU A 311 33.42 23.14 17.08
C GLU A 311 34.81 22.64 17.51
N ILE A 312 34.86 21.60 18.35
CA ILE A 312 36.08 20.98 18.82
C ILE A 312 36.34 19.70 18.02
N VAL A 313 37.54 19.59 17.46
CA VAL A 313 38.04 18.36 16.84
C VAL A 313 38.38 17.37 17.94
N GLY A 314 37.86 16.15 17.85
CA GLY A 314 38.06 15.17 18.90
C GLY A 314 37.44 13.81 18.59
N LYS A 315 37.83 12.81 19.36
CA LYS A 315 37.22 11.47 19.30
C LYS A 315 36.14 11.38 20.38
N VAL A 316 34.98 10.85 20.00
CA VAL A 316 33.89 10.58 20.95
C VAL A 316 33.33 9.18 20.73
N GLU A 317 32.90 8.56 21.81
CA GLU A 317 32.08 7.36 21.79
C GLU A 317 30.63 7.75 22.13
N ILE A 318 29.72 7.40 21.23
CA ILE A 318 28.29 7.61 21.38
C ILE A 318 27.68 6.30 21.86
N ILE A 319 26.85 6.37 22.89
CA ILE A 319 26.18 5.23 23.50
C ILE A 319 24.68 5.49 23.44
N ALA A 320 23.96 4.59 22.79
CA ALA A 320 22.50 4.54 22.78
C ALA A 320 22.07 3.35 23.64
N SER A 321 21.36 3.59 24.74
CA SER A 321 20.88 2.53 25.64
C SER A 321 19.40 2.64 25.93
N THR A 322 18.77 1.52 26.26
CA THR A 322 17.34 1.45 26.59
C THR A 322 17.09 0.36 27.63
N GLY A 323 16.47 0.76 28.73
CA GLY A 323 16.00 -0.15 29.78
C GLY A 323 14.48 -0.24 29.85
N GLU A 324 13.76 0.66 29.17
CA GLU A 324 12.31 0.77 29.26
C GLU A 324 11.65 1.02 27.89
N TYR A 325 10.36 0.70 27.81
CA TYR A 325 9.49 1.00 26.67
C TYR A 325 8.07 1.25 27.17
N LYS A 326 7.23 1.84 26.31
CA LYS A 326 5.86 2.20 26.67
C LYS A 326 4.82 1.36 25.93
N VAL A 327 3.80 0.90 26.64
CA VAL A 327 2.57 0.35 26.05
C VAL A 327 1.40 1.19 26.56
N GLY A 328 0.86 2.04 25.68
CA GLY A 328 -0.05 3.10 26.10
C GLY A 328 0.60 4.00 27.16
N ASN A 329 -0.02 4.12 28.33
CA ASN A 329 0.51 4.90 29.46
C ASN A 329 1.43 4.10 30.40
N ARG A 330 1.55 2.78 30.21
CA ARG A 330 2.35 1.92 31.08
C ARG A 330 3.80 1.93 30.63
N ARG A 331 4.72 2.08 31.60
CA ARG A 331 6.14 1.85 31.39
C ARG A 331 6.46 0.40 31.72
N LEU A 332 7.14 -0.27 30.81
CA LEU A 332 7.60 -1.64 30.95
C LEU A 332 9.11 -1.66 30.79
N TYR A 333 9.75 -2.68 31.35
CA TYR A 333 11.21 -2.77 31.40
C TYR A 333 11.71 -3.99 30.64
N PHE A 334 12.87 -3.86 30.03
CA PHE A 334 13.59 -4.99 29.48
C PHE A 334 14.22 -5.82 30.60
N PRO A 335 14.33 -7.17 30.45
CA PRO A 335 15.03 -8.00 31.41
C PRO A 335 16.50 -7.58 31.62
N GLN A 336 17.12 -7.07 30.56
CA GLN A 336 18.47 -6.52 30.55
C GLN A 336 18.49 -5.24 29.71
N GLU A 337 19.24 -4.23 30.15
CA GLU A 337 19.44 -3.01 29.36
C GLU A 337 20.12 -3.36 28.03
N LEU A 338 19.49 -2.94 26.93
CA LEU A 338 20.09 -3.06 25.60
C LEU A 338 20.91 -1.80 25.34
N GLN A 339 22.11 -1.96 24.79
CA GLN A 339 22.95 -0.84 24.41
C GLN A 339 23.68 -1.08 23.09
N SER A 340 23.95 0.00 22.36
CA SER A 340 24.83 0.01 21.19
C SER A 340 25.79 1.20 21.29
N LYS A 341 27.05 0.98 20.89
CA LYS A 341 28.11 1.97 20.98
C LYS A 341 28.71 2.23 19.61
N MET A 342 29.07 3.48 19.34
CA MET A 342 29.73 3.89 18.11
C MET A 342 30.82 4.92 18.40
N GLN A 343 32.05 4.63 17.95
CA GLN A 343 33.13 5.60 17.96
C GLN A 343 33.09 6.42 16.67
N THR A 344 33.28 7.74 16.82
CA THR A 344 33.38 8.67 15.69
C THR A 344 34.41 9.75 16.00
N VAL A 345 34.95 10.35 14.94
CA VAL A 345 35.90 11.46 15.03
C VAL A 345 35.25 12.71 14.47
N LEU A 346 35.13 13.75 15.30
CA LEU A 346 34.75 15.08 14.85
C LEU A 346 35.95 15.72 14.17
N VAL A 347 35.79 16.08 12.90
CA VAL A 347 36.85 16.65 12.05
C VAL A 347 36.40 17.97 11.44
N ARG A 348 37.36 18.83 11.13
CA ARG A 348 37.09 20.02 10.31
C ARG A 348 36.81 19.59 8.87
N ASN A 349 36.03 20.41 8.17
CA ASN A 349 35.86 20.24 6.73
C ASN A 349 37.22 20.38 6.03
N ALA A 350 37.44 19.60 4.98
CA ALA A 350 38.64 19.74 4.16
C ALA A 350 38.58 21.07 3.40
N GLU A 351 39.67 21.82 3.44
CA GLU A 351 39.83 23.09 2.71
C GLU A 351 40.98 22.93 1.73
N ALA A 352 40.73 23.20 0.44
CA ALA A 352 41.77 23.19 -0.58
C ALA A 352 42.57 24.49 -0.51
N ILE A 353 43.90 24.40 -0.49
CA ILE A 353 44.80 25.55 -0.48
C ILE A 353 45.71 25.51 -1.72
N PRO A 354 45.63 26.51 -2.63
CA PRO A 354 44.68 27.62 -2.61
C PRO A 354 43.26 27.16 -3.00
N SER A 355 42.24 27.88 -2.54
CA SER A 355 40.84 27.56 -2.85
C SER A 355 40.45 27.89 -4.30
N LEU A 356 41.25 28.71 -4.98
CA LEU A 356 41.13 29.05 -6.38
C LEU A 356 42.52 29.01 -7.03
N VAL A 357 42.66 28.23 -8.09
CA VAL A 357 43.87 28.20 -8.92
C VAL A 357 43.54 28.86 -10.25
N VAL A 358 44.15 30.02 -10.51
CA VAL A 358 44.12 30.67 -11.83
C VAL A 358 45.43 30.32 -12.53
N LEU A 359 45.34 29.58 -13.64
CA LEU A 359 46.49 29.19 -14.45
C LEU A 359 46.58 30.07 -15.70
N LEU A 360 47.79 30.44 -16.09
CA LEU A 360 48.06 31.13 -17.34
C LEU A 360 47.90 30.13 -18.52
N ASN A 361 47.40 30.60 -19.67
CA ASN A 361 47.17 29.78 -20.87
C ASN A 361 48.48 29.40 -21.57
N GLU A 362 49.26 28.53 -20.94
CA GLU A 362 50.50 27.95 -21.46
C GLU A 362 50.26 26.51 -21.96
N LYS A 363 51.20 25.95 -22.74
CA LYS A 363 51.09 24.56 -23.24
C LYS A 363 50.97 23.52 -22.10
N SER A 364 51.49 23.83 -20.92
CA SER A 364 51.36 23.01 -19.71
C SER A 364 51.52 23.89 -18.46
N ALA A 365 50.59 23.78 -17.51
CA ALA A 365 50.70 24.42 -16.21
C ALA A 365 50.33 23.43 -15.10
N SER A 366 51.08 23.45 -14.00
CA SER A 366 50.86 22.58 -12.84
C SER A 366 50.93 23.38 -11.55
N LYS A 367 50.01 23.13 -10.61
CA LYS A 367 50.02 23.72 -9.28
C LYS A 367 49.73 22.64 -8.24
N ALA A 368 50.52 22.59 -7.17
CA ALA A 368 50.21 21.75 -6.03
C ALA A 368 49.01 22.33 -5.28
N ILE A 369 48.00 21.50 -5.03
CA ILE A 369 46.84 21.79 -4.18
C ILE A 369 47.04 20.96 -2.90
N ARG A 370 46.98 21.60 -1.75
CA ARG A 370 47.00 20.94 -0.46
C ARG A 370 45.61 20.81 0.13
#